data_AF-A0A382DPR5-F1
#
_entry.id   AF-A0A382DPR5-F1
#
_cell.length_a   1.000
_cell.length_b   1.000
_cell.length_c   1.000
_cell.angle_alpha   90.00
_cell.angle_beta   90.00
_cell.angle_gamma   90.00
#
_symmetry.space_group_name_H-M   'P 1'
#
loop_
_entity.id
_entity.type
_entity.pdbx_description
1 polymer ?
#
loop_
_entity_poly.entity_id
_entity_poly.type
_entity_poly.pdbx_seq_one_letter_code
_entity_poly.pdbx_strand_id
1 'polypeptide(L)' 'MKLLIKFILAITPLFAVDLIFFGGHIITMHEEDPLNEAVAIHNGKISSIGKKDEIMKLRTWKTKVVDLRG' A
#
# COMPACT_ATOMS: atom_id res chain seq x y z
N MET A 1 33.49 5.76 -6.96
CA MET A 1 32.13 5.85 -7.57
C MET A 1 31.29 4.59 -7.42
N LYS A 2 31.85 3.37 -7.54
CA LYS A 2 31.07 2.10 -7.40
C LYS A 2 30.50 1.82 -5.99
N LEU A 3 31.13 2.36 -4.93
CA LEU A 3 30.70 2.13 -3.54
C LEU A 3 29.44 2.92 -3.16
N LEU A 4 29.30 4.15 -3.67
CA LEU A 4 28.14 5.01 -3.40
C LEU A 4 26.85 4.47 -4.06
N ILE A 5 26.97 3.86 -5.24
CA ILE A 5 25.82 3.28 -5.97
C ILE A 5 25.24 2.08 -5.21
N LYS A 6 26.09 1.24 -4.58
CA LYS A 6 25.63 0.10 -3.78
C LYS A 6 24.80 0.52 -2.57
N PHE A 7 25.13 1.65 -1.95
CA PHE A 7 24.37 2.18 -0.81
C PHE A 7 22.99 2.69 -1.22
N ILE A 8 22.89 3.36 -2.37
CA ILE A 8 21.61 3.88 -2.88
C ILE A 8 20.62 2.74 -3.15
N LEU A 9 21.07 1.64 -3.77
CA LEU A 9 20.22 0.51 -4.10
C LEU A 9 19.64 -0.21 -2.86
N ALA A 10 20.34 -0.16 -1.73
CA ALA A 10 19.89 -0.77 -0.48
C ALA A 10 18.77 0.04 0.22
N ILE A 11 18.64 1.33 -0.08
CA ILE A 11 17.71 2.24 0.61
C ILE A 11 16.44 2.47 -0.21
N THR A 12 16.45 2.17 -1.51
CA THR A 12 15.28 2.31 -2.38
C THR A 12 14.24 1.23 -2.07
N PRO A 13 13.01 1.60 -1.66
CA PRO A 13 11.98 0.61 -1.39
C PRO A 13 11.40 0.12 -2.72
N LEU A 14 11.98 -0.96 -3.26
CA LEU A 14 11.60 -1.52 -4.57
C LEU A 14 10.14 -2.03 -4.62
N PHE A 15 9.56 -2.32 -3.46
CA PHE A 15 8.20 -2.84 -3.30
C PHE A 15 7.28 -1.88 -2.52
N ALA A 16 7.60 -0.59 -2.46
CA ALA A 16 6.72 0.39 -1.80
C ALA A 16 5.42 0.61 -2.59
N VAL A 17 4.30 0.58 -1.87
CA VAL A 17 3.03 1.13 -2.37
C VAL A 17 3.02 2.65 -2.19
N ASP A 18 2.33 3.34 -3.10
CA ASP A 18 2.31 4.80 -3.12
C ASP A 18 1.30 5.36 -2.12
N LEU A 19 0.15 4.68 -2.00
CA LEU A 19 -0.99 5.16 -1.23
C LEU A 19 -1.74 3.99 -0.58
N ILE A 20 -2.11 4.15 0.69
CA ILE A 20 -3.01 3.24 1.41
C ILE A 20 -4.22 4.04 1.91
N PHE A 21 -5.42 3.58 1.60
CA PHE A 21 -6.65 3.99 2.26
C PHE A 21 -7.08 2.93 3.26
N PHE A 22 -7.57 3.34 4.44
CA PHE A 22 -8.06 2.44 5.48
C PHE A 22 -9.12 3.12 6.34
N GLY A 23 -9.77 2.37 7.23
CA GLY A 23 -10.66 2.95 8.24
C GLY A 23 -12.07 3.26 7.73
N GLY A 24 -12.49 2.59 6.65
CA GLY A 24 -13.86 2.61 6.14
C GLY A 24 -14.21 1.29 5.44
N HIS A 25 -15.47 1.12 5.06
CA HIS A 25 -15.92 -0.08 4.34
C HIS A 25 -15.57 0.02 2.85
N ILE A 26 -14.66 -0.83 2.37
CA ILE A 26 -14.19 -0.80 0.98
C ILE A 26 -14.92 -1.87 0.18
N ILE A 27 -15.94 -1.43 -0.56
CA ILE A 27 -16.73 -2.29 -1.43
C ILE A 27 -16.01 -2.42 -2.77
N THR A 28 -15.76 -3.66 -3.19
CA THR A 28 -15.32 -3.94 -4.56
C THR A 28 -16.49 -4.48 -5.35
N MET A 29 -16.61 -4.12 -6.62
CA MET A 29 -17.64 -4.65 -7.51
C MET A 29 -17.32 -6.08 -7.99
N HIS A 30 -16.62 -6.86 -7.15
CA HIS A 30 -16.38 -8.28 -7.38
C HIS A 30 -17.58 -9.07 -6.87
N GLU A 31 -17.91 -10.19 -7.52
CA GLU A 31 -19.11 -10.99 -7.17
C GLU A 31 -19.02 -11.55 -5.75
N GLU A 32 -17.80 -11.90 -5.32
CA GLU A 32 -17.48 -12.14 -3.93
C GLU A 32 -17.13 -10.79 -3.31
N ASP A 33 -17.90 -10.35 -2.32
CA ASP A 33 -17.66 -9.09 -1.58
C ASP A 33 -17.01 -9.42 -0.23
N PRO A 34 -15.67 -9.59 -0.16
CA PRO A 34 -15.00 -9.72 1.11
C PRO A 34 -15.08 -8.38 1.85
N LEU A 35 -15.34 -8.46 3.17
CA LEU A 35 -15.28 -7.30 4.05
C LEU A 35 -13.83 -6.75 4.08
N ASN A 36 -13.53 -5.81 3.19
CA ASN A 36 -12.20 -5.19 3.07
C ASN A 36 -12.14 -3.90 3.89
N GLU A 37 -11.05 -3.74 4.62
CA GLU A 37 -10.85 -2.60 5.53
C GLU A 37 -9.75 -1.63 5.05
N ALA A 38 -8.94 -2.06 4.07
CA ALA A 38 -7.89 -1.25 3.47
C ALA A 38 -7.60 -1.62 2.01
N VAL A 39 -7.12 -0.65 1.23
CA VAL A 39 -6.67 -0.81 -0.16
C VAL A 39 -5.35 -0.09 -0.38
N ALA A 40 -4.42 -0.76 -1.05
CA ALA A 40 -3.13 -0.21 -1.47
C ALA A 40 -3.11 0.08 -2.98
N ILE A 41 -2.57 1.24 -3.33
CA ILE A 41 -2.40 1.72 -4.69
C ILE A 41 -0.91 1.82 -5.01
N HIS A 42 -0.52 1.31 -6.17
CA HIS A 42 0.82 1.47 -6.73
C HIS A 42 0.70 1.80 -8.23
N ASN A 43 1.40 2.84 -8.68
CA ASN A 43 1.36 3.36 -10.05
C ASN A 43 -0.08 3.57 -10.56
N GLY A 44 -0.94 4.12 -9.71
CA GLY A 44 -2.35 4.40 -10.03
C GLY A 44 -3.26 3.17 -10.16
N LYS A 45 -2.79 1.97 -9.81
CA LYS A 45 -3.58 0.74 -9.83
C LYS A 45 -3.72 0.16 -8.43
N ILE A 46 -4.83 -0.55 -8.18
CA ILE A 46 -4.99 -1.36 -6.98
C ILE A 46 -3.94 -2.47 -7.03
N SER A 47 -3.00 -2.45 -6.09
CA SER A 47 -1.98 -3.49 -5.97
C SER A 47 -2.38 -4.58 -4.97
N SER A 48 -3.17 -4.22 -3.95
CA SER A 48 -3.65 -5.15 -2.92
C SER A 48 -4.89 -4.59 -2.21
N ILE A 49 -5.77 -5.49 -1.75
CA ILE A 49 -6.95 -5.17 -0.94
C ILE A 49 -7.12 -6.26 0.13
N GLY A 50 -7.62 -5.90 1.32
CA GLY A 50 -7.85 -6.86 2.39
C GLY A 50 -8.03 -6.23 3.77
N LYS A 51 -7.65 -6.98 4.82
CA LYS A 51 -7.68 -6.50 6.21
C LYS A 51 -6.68 -5.37 6.41
N LYS A 52 -7.02 -4.43 7.31
CA LYS A 52 -6.18 -3.26 7.59
C LYS A 52 -4.75 -3.64 7.94
N ASP A 53 -4.59 -4.60 8.85
CA ASP A 53 -3.28 -4.99 9.37
C ASP A 53 -2.41 -5.72 8.33
N GLU A 54 -3.03 -6.36 7.33
CA GLU A 54 -2.31 -7.02 6.23
C GLU A 54 -1.81 -5.98 5.23
N ILE A 55 -2.66 -5.03 4.85
CA ILE A 55 -2.32 -3.97 3.91
C ILE A 55 -1.30 -2.99 4.50
N MET A 56 -1.38 -2.68 5.79
CA MET A 56 -0.44 -1.78 6.46
C MET A 56 1.01 -2.30 6.46
N LYS A 57 1.24 -3.61 6.28
CA LYS A 57 2.59 -4.19 6.16
C LYS A 57 3.30 -3.76 4.86
N LEU A 58 2.57 -3.32 3.84
CA LEU A 58 3.11 -2.85 2.57
C LEU A 58 3.66 -1.42 2.65
N ARG A 59 3.37 -0.71 3.75
CA ARG A 59 3.77 0.67 3.96
C ARG A 59 5.29 0.81 4.09
N THR A 60 5.83 1.82 3.45
CA THR A 60 7.18 2.33 3.71
C THR A 60 7.12 3.78 4.15
N TRP A 61 8.27 4.38 4.48
CA TRP A 61 8.36 5.79 4.84
C TRP A 61 7.90 6.76 3.72
N LYS A 62 7.81 6.29 2.47
CA LYS A 62 7.31 7.06 1.32
C LYS A 62 5.81 6.94 1.09
N THR A 63 5.17 5.91 1.66
CA THR A 63 3.77 5.61 1.39
C THR A 63 2.87 6.66 2.03
N LYS A 64 1.98 7.25 1.25
CA LYS A 64 0.92 8.12 1.77
C LYS A 64 -0.16 7.25 2.42
N VAL A 65 -0.58 7.61 3.63
CA VAL A 65 -1.61 6.85 4.37
C VAL A 65 -2.79 7.79 4.64
N VAL A 66 -3.99 7.34 4.33
CA VAL A 66 -5.23 8.12 4.46
C VAL A 66 -6.26 7.30 5.24
N ASP A 67 -6.68 7.83 6.38
CA ASP A 67 -7.82 7.33 7.14
C ASP A 67 -9.12 7.89 6.55
N LEU A 68 -10.01 7.00 6.12
CA LEU A 68 -11.32 7.32 5.55
C LEU A 68 -12.31 7.81 6.62
N ARG A 69 -12.14 7.37 7.88
CA ARG A 69 -12.96 7.72 9.05
C ARG A 69 -14.44 7.33 8.92
N GLY A 70 -14.72 6.13 8.41
CA GLY A 70 -16.06 5.54 8.29
C GLY A 70 -16.47 5.28 6.85
#